data_AF-A0A2N3D1Z3-F1
#
_entry.id   AF-A0A2N3D1Z3-F1
#
_cell.length_a   1.000
_cell.length_b   1.000
_cell.length_c   1.000
_cell.angle_alpha   90.00
_cell.angle_beta   90.00
_cell.angle_gamma   90.00
#
_symmetry.space_group_name_H-M   'P 1'
#
loop_
_entity.id
_entity.type
_entity.pdbx_description
1 polymer ?
#
loop_
_entity_poly.entity_id
_entity_poly.type
_entity_poly.pdbx_seq_one_letter_code
_entity_poly.pdbx_strand_id
1 'polypeptide(L)' 'MAAAARLALRARPLSRPNPGVAALVVHRGRVAARGWTAAGGRPHAEAAALAGL' A
#
# COMPACT_ATOMS: atom_id res chain seq x y z
N MET A 1 8.07 10.50 -2.06
CA MET A 1 8.17 9.24 -1.28
C MET A 1 7.55 9.29 0.12
N ALA A 2 7.64 10.39 0.89
CA ALA A 2 7.14 10.45 2.27
C ALA A 2 5.66 10.05 2.47
N ALA A 3 4.80 10.29 1.46
CA ALA A 3 3.39 9.88 1.51
C ALA A 3 3.21 8.35 1.56
N ALA A 4 3.98 7.59 0.76
CA ALA A 4 3.90 6.13 0.77
C ALA A 4 4.39 5.56 2.11
N ALA A 5 5.49 6.08 2.65
CA ALA A 5 6.00 5.65 3.96
C ALA A 5 4.96 5.86 5.09
N ARG A 6 4.26 7.00 5.09
CA ARG A 6 3.16 7.25 6.06
C ARG A 6 1.98 6.31 5.85
N LEU A 7 1.62 6.02 4.59
CA LEU A 7 0.52 5.10 4.28
C LEU A 7 0.83 3.67 4.76
N ALA A 8 2.09 3.23 4.63
CA ALA A 8 2.55 1.90 5.06
C ALA A 8 2.35 1.63 6.55
N LEU A 9 2.27 2.69 7.38
CA LEU A 9 1.99 2.56 8.81
C LEU A 9 0.62 1.94 9.10
N ARG A 10 -0.36 2.07 8.20
CA ARG A 10 -1.70 1.45 8.34
C ARG A 10 -1.66 -0.06 8.36
N ALA A 11 -0.64 -0.65 7.74
CA ALA A 11 -0.47 -2.09 7.72
C ALA A 11 0.11 -2.64 9.03
N ARG A 12 0.61 -1.79 9.95
CA ARG A 12 1.17 -2.22 11.23
C ARG A 12 0.12 -2.11 12.34
N PRO A 13 0.00 -3.10 13.25
CA PRO A 13 0.68 -4.41 13.26
C PRO A 13 -0.02 -5.49 12.42
N LEU A 14 -1.11 -5.15 11.72
CA LEU A 14 -2.03 -6.11 11.10
C LEU A 14 -1.40 -7.04 10.06
N SER A 15 -0.34 -6.60 9.38
CA SER A 15 0.36 -7.36 8.33
C SER A 15 1.37 -8.38 8.87
N ARG A 16 1.60 -8.46 10.19
CA ARG A 16 2.54 -9.43 10.78
C ARG A 16 2.25 -10.87 10.29
N PRO A 17 3.29 -11.68 10.00
CA PRO A 17 4.72 -11.42 10.18
C PRO A 17 5.36 -10.56 9.08
N ASN A 18 4.61 -10.20 8.04
CA ASN A 18 5.11 -9.42 6.93
C ASN A 18 5.27 -7.93 7.29
N PRO A 19 6.16 -7.20 6.61
CA PRO A 19 6.31 -5.77 6.81
C PRO A 19 5.08 -5.01 6.32
N GLY A 20 4.81 -3.87 6.96
CA GLY A 20 3.88 -2.89 6.44
C GLY A 20 4.49 -2.17 5.24
N VAL A 21 3.93 -2.37 4.06
CA VAL A 21 4.34 -1.71 2.81
C VAL A 21 3.15 -0.91 2.27
N ALA A 22 3.42 0.14 1.51
CA ALA A 22 2.41 0.85 0.74
C ALA A 22 2.91 1.20 -0.66
N ALA A 23 1.97 1.25 -1.61
CA ALA A 23 2.19 1.59 -3.00
C ALA A 23 1.26 2.74 -3.39
N LEU A 24 1.77 3.69 -4.17
CA LEU A 24 1.01 4.77 -4.79
C LEU A 24 1.19 4.66 -6.30
N VAL A 25 0.09 4.61 -7.05
CA VAL A 25 0.11 4.69 -8.50
C VAL A 25 -0.12 6.14 -8.88
N VAL A 26 0.81 6.73 -9.63
CA VAL A 26 0.75 8.14 -10.05
C VAL A 26 0.61 8.20 -11.56
N HIS A 27 -0.40 8.93 -12.04
CA HIS A 27 -0.64 9.18 -13.46
C HIS A 27 -0.83 10.68 -13.67
N ARG A 28 -0.09 11.27 -14.63
CA ARG A 28 -0.13 12.71 -14.94
C ARG A 28 0.02 13.60 -13.69
N GLY A 29 0.98 13.25 -12.83
CA GLY A 29 1.28 14.01 -11.61
C GLY A 29 0.22 13.88 -10.49
N ARG A 30 -0.81 13.05 -10.65
CA ARG A 30 -1.86 12.83 -9.65
C ARG A 30 -1.85 11.38 -9.18
N VAL A 31 -2.13 11.15 -7.90
CA VAL A 31 -2.29 9.79 -7.36
C VAL A 31 -3.58 9.21 -7.92
N ALA A 32 -3.46 8.20 -8.78
CA ALA A 32 -4.57 7.48 -9.40
C ALA A 32 -5.11 6.37 -8.49
N ALA A 33 -4.22 5.66 -7.80
CA ALA A 33 -4.59 4.64 -6.81
C ALA A 33 -3.54 4.50 -5.72
N ARG A 34 -3.91 3.78 -4.66
CA ARG A 34 -3.09 3.59 -3.48
C ARG A 34 -3.48 2.31 -2.76
N GLY A 35 -2.48 1.58 -2.27
CA GLY A 35 -2.65 0.31 -1.57
C GLY A 35 -1.63 0.17 -0.46
N TRP A 36 -1.93 -0.70 0.50
CA TRP A 36 -1.01 -1.11 1.56
C TRP A 36 -1.19 -2.60 1.84
N THR A 37 -0.17 -3.22 2.43
CA THR A 37 -0.22 -4.65 2.78
C THR A 37 -1.43 -4.91 3.70
N ALA A 38 -2.30 -5.82 3.31
CA ALA A 38 -3.49 -6.14 4.09
C ALA A 38 -3.15 -6.97 5.34
N ALA A 39 -4.15 -7.17 6.21
CA ALA A 39 -4.01 -8.00 7.40
C ALA A 39 -3.57 -9.43 7.03
N GLY A 40 -2.69 -10.03 7.84
CA GLY A 40 -2.10 -11.34 7.54
C GLY A 40 -1.08 -11.32 6.39
N GLY A 41 -0.79 -10.15 5.82
CA GLY A 41 0.30 -9.95 4.88
C GLY A 41 -0.07 -10.08 3.40
N ARG A 42 -1.33 -10.40 3.06
CA ARG A 42 -1.83 -10.48 1.68
C ARG A 42 -3.26 -9.93 1.56
N PRO A 43 -3.63 -9.30 0.42
CA PRO A 43 -2.78 -8.97 -0.73
C PRO A 43 -1.66 -7.96 -0.38
N HIS A 44 -0.59 -7.97 -1.19
CA HIS A 44 0.49 -7.00 -1.06
C HIS A 44 0.02 -5.59 -1.49
N ALA A 45 0.78 -4.58 -1.10
CA ALA A 45 0.44 -3.18 -1.35
C ALA A 45 0.24 -2.84 -2.83
N GLU A 46 1.07 -3.40 -3.71
CA GLU A 46 1.02 -3.18 -5.15
C GLU A 46 -0.24 -3.82 -5.74
N ALA A 47 -0.53 -5.07 -5.35
CA ALA A 47 -1.74 -5.77 -5.77
C ALA A 47 -3.01 -5.02 -5.32
N ALA A 48 -3.04 -4.55 -4.07
CA ALA A 48 -4.14 -3.74 -3.56
C ALA A 48 -4.28 -2.39 -4.29
N ALA A 49 -3.16 -1.77 -4.68
CA ALA A 49 -3.18 -0.51 -5.43
C ALA A 49 -3.66 -0.68 -6.89
N LEU A 50 -3.44 -1.86 -7.49
CA LEU A 50 -3.82 -2.17 -8.87
C LEU A 50 -5.21 -2.80 -9.01
N ALA A 51 -5.81 -3.31 -7.93
CA ALA A 51 -7.03 -4.13 -7.97
C ALA A 51 -8.27 -3.49 -8.64
N GLY A 52 -8.26 -2.17 -8.85
CA GLY A 52 -9.37 -1.43 -9.49
C GLY A 52 -8.90 -0.31 -10.43
N LEU A 53 -7.67 -0.41 -10.94
CA LEU A 53 -7.17 0.39 -12.06
C LEU A 53 -7.35 -0.36 -13.37
#